data_AF-A0A956DNW2-F1
#
_entry.id   AF-A0A956DNW2-F1
#
_cell.length_a   1.000
_cell.length_b   1.000
_cell.length_c   1.000
_cell.angle_alpha   90.00
_cell.angle_beta   90.00
_cell.angle_gamma   90.00
#
_symmetry.space_group_name_H-M   'P 1'
#
loop_
_entity.id
_entity.type
_entity.pdbx_description
1 polymer ?
#
loop_
_entity_poly.entity_id
_entity_poly.type
_entity_poly.pdbx_seq_one_letter_code
_entity_poly.pdbx_strand_id
1 'polypeptide(L)' 'MAGTDEAMAGLLRIRFEDEDHLEAITWPEFFEKFDAEELAFVYQEATAAGEISRFCKLVEGHTPD' A
#
# COMPACT_ATOMS: atom_id res chain seq x y z
N MET A 1 4.12 21.88 -9.37
CA MET A 1 3.15 21.22 -10.26
C MET A 1 3.88 20.78 -11.51
N ALA A 2 3.96 19.48 -11.78
CA ALA A 2 4.30 18.95 -13.09
C ALA A 2 3.56 17.62 -13.21
N GLY A 3 2.46 17.62 -13.97
CA GLY A 3 1.83 16.41 -14.45
C GLY A 3 2.38 16.10 -15.84
N THR A 4 2.60 14.83 -16.12
CA THR A 4 2.76 14.35 -17.49
C THR A 4 1.88 13.12 -17.59
N ASP A 5 0.85 13.25 -18.40
CA ASP A 5 -0.21 12.29 -18.61
C ASP A 5 0.20 11.40 -19.78
N GLU A 6 0.38 10.10 -19.51
CA GLU A 6 0.07 8.97 -20.39
C GLU A 6 0.28 7.67 -19.55
N ALA A 7 -0.82 7.14 -19.00
CA ALA A 7 -0.93 6.04 -18.02
C ALA A 7 -0.75 6.40 -16.53
N MET A 8 -1.64 7.25 -15.99
CA MET A 8 -1.68 7.58 -14.57
C MET A 8 -2.07 6.37 -13.67
N ALA A 9 -1.08 5.78 -13.00
CA ALA A 9 -1.21 5.40 -11.60
C ALA A 9 0.15 5.51 -10.89
N GLY A 10 0.24 6.45 -9.96
CA GLY A 10 1.33 6.50 -8.99
C GLY A 10 0.94 7.39 -7.83
N LEU A 11 0.25 6.85 -6.83
CA LEU A 11 0.19 7.49 -5.51
C LEU A 11 0.04 6.48 -4.35
N LEU A 12 1.11 6.34 -3.57
CA LEU A 12 1.20 5.66 -2.28
C LEU A 12 1.36 6.69 -1.17
N ARG A 13 0.58 6.52 -0.09
CA ARG A 13 0.83 7.09 1.24
C ARG A 13 -0.07 6.27 2.20
N ILE A 14 0.21 6.06 3.48
CA ILE A 14 0.18 7.07 4.55
C ILE A 14 0.58 6.34 5.84
N ARG A 15 1.52 6.91 6.60
CA ARG A 15 1.58 6.61 8.03
C ARG A 15 0.70 7.58 8.82
N PHE A 16 0.08 7.00 9.84
CA PHE A 16 -0.66 7.60 10.92
C PHE A 16 0.25 7.74 12.17
N GLU A 17 0.78 8.97 12.38
CA GLU A 17 1.42 9.54 13.62
C GLU A 17 2.97 9.46 13.81
N ASP A 18 3.52 10.44 14.58
CA ASP A 18 4.92 10.96 14.63
C ASP A 18 6.03 9.90 14.80
N GLU A 19 7.00 9.94 13.89
CA GLU A 19 8.00 8.89 13.68
C GLU A 19 9.44 9.38 13.89
N ASP A 20 9.90 9.44 15.14
CA ASP A 20 11.32 9.74 15.40
C ASP A 20 12.29 8.58 15.03
N HIS A 21 11.77 7.40 14.63
CA HIS A 21 12.56 6.16 14.53
C HIS A 21 12.38 5.36 13.22
N LEU A 22 11.88 5.97 12.15
CA LEU A 22 11.82 5.30 10.85
C LEU A 22 12.96 5.67 9.92
N GLU A 23 13.51 4.66 9.26
CA GLU A 23 14.46 4.82 8.17
C GLU A 23 13.70 4.96 6.85
N ALA A 24 14.03 6.02 6.10
CA ALA A 24 13.49 6.23 4.77
C ALA A 24 14.11 5.22 3.81
N ILE A 25 13.26 4.44 3.13
CA ILE A 25 13.67 3.52 2.05
C ILE A 25 13.25 4.06 0.70
N THR A 26 13.94 3.62 -0.36
CA THR A 26 13.58 4.00 -1.73
C THR A 26 12.44 3.15 -2.30
N TRP A 27 11.77 3.67 -3.32
CA TRP A 27 10.74 2.94 -4.06
C TRP A 27 11.18 1.58 -4.62
N PRO A 28 12.37 1.47 -5.25
CA PRO A 28 12.90 0.18 -5.68
C PRO A 28 13.03 -0.83 -4.53
N GLU A 29 13.56 -0.40 -3.37
CA GLU A 29 13.73 -1.28 -2.20
C GLU A 29 12.38 -1.73 -1.62
N PHE A 30 11.38 -0.84 -1.65
CA PHE A 30 10.02 -1.20 -1.26
C PHE A 30 9.47 -2.33 -2.15
N PHE A 31 9.56 -2.18 -3.47
CA PHE A 31 9.04 -3.20 -4.39
C PHE A 31 9.84 -4.50 -4.34
N GLU A 32 11.17 -4.44 -4.19
CA GLU A 32 12.01 -5.63 -4.04
C GLU A 32 11.62 -6.43 -2.80
N LYS A 33 11.44 -5.76 -1.66
CA LYS A 33 10.99 -6.42 -0.42
C LYS A 33 9.56 -6.93 -0.52
N PHE A 34 8.66 -6.16 -1.14
CA PHE A 34 7.26 -6.54 -1.30
C PHE A 34 7.12 -7.83 -2.14
N ASP A 35 7.89 -7.93 -3.22
CA ASP A 35 7.90 -9.09 -4.12
C ASP A 35 8.62 -10.30 -3.49
N ALA A 36 9.77 -10.07 -2.85
CA ALA A 36 10.54 -11.12 -2.18
C ALA A 36 9.77 -11.79 -1.02
N GLU A 37 8.93 -11.03 -0.32
CA GLU A 37 8.08 -11.52 0.77
C GLU A 37 6.69 -11.98 0.27
N GLU A 38 6.50 -12.04 -1.06
CA GLU A 38 5.26 -12.46 -1.73
C GLU A 38 4.01 -11.75 -1.17
N LEU A 39 4.08 -10.45 -0.87
CA LEU A 39 3.00 -9.74 -0.17
C LEU A 39 1.84 -9.41 -1.11
N ALA A 40 0.62 -9.43 -0.56
CA ALA A 40 -0.60 -8.96 -1.19
C ALA A 40 -1.22 -7.81 -0.39
N PHE A 41 -1.71 -6.79 -1.11
CA PHE A 41 -2.40 -5.65 -0.50
C PHE A 41 -3.92 -5.87 -0.54
N VAL A 42 -4.51 -6.16 0.61
CA VAL A 42 -5.96 -6.33 0.76
C VAL A 42 -6.55 -5.04 1.30
N TYR A 43 -7.60 -4.55 0.66
CA TYR A 43 -8.36 -3.40 1.11
C TYR A 43 -9.85 -3.71 1.08
N GLN A 44 -10.61 -3.02 1.92
CA GLN A 44 -12.07 -3.05 1.91
C GLN A 44 -12.57 -1.67 1.50
N GLU A 45 -13.54 -1.62 0.59
CA GLU A 45 -14.14 -0.34 0.16
C GLU A 45 -15.21 0.15 1.15
N ALA A 46 -16.09 -0.76 1.61
CA ALA A 46 -17.20 -0.43 2.49
C ALA A 46 -17.34 -1.40 3.67
N THR A 47 -17.77 -0.90 4.82
CA THR A 47 -18.14 -1.72 5.98
C THR A 47 -19.48 -2.42 5.75
N ALA A 48 -19.83 -3.40 6.58
CA ALA A 48 -21.14 -4.07 6.51
C ALA A 48 -22.34 -3.12 6.67
N ALA A 49 -22.11 -1.92 7.23
CA ALA A 49 -23.11 -0.86 7.36
C ALA A 49 -23.17 0.09 6.15
N GLY A 50 -22.30 -0.11 5.14
CA GLY A 50 -22.22 0.72 3.94
C GLY A 50 -21.36 1.98 4.08
N GLU A 51 -20.58 2.10 5.15
CA GLU A 51 -19.68 3.26 5.38
C GLU A 51 -18.33 3.03 4.71
N ILE A 52 -17.59 4.11 4.39
CA ILE A 52 -16.23 4.02 3.83
C ILE A 52 -15.32 3.29 4.81
N SER A 53 -14.72 2.19 4.36
CA SER A 53 -13.81 1.42 5.20
C SER A 53 -12.40 2.03 5.20
N ARG A 54 -11.78 2.02 6.38
CA ARG A 54 -10.36 2.40 6.58
C ARG A 54 -9.45 1.18 6.68
N PHE A 55 -9.99 0.00 6.35
CA PHE A 55 -9.27 -1.25 6.47
C PHE A 55 -8.39 -1.47 5.23
N CYS A 56 -7.09 -1.48 5.44
CA CYS A 56 -6.10 -1.99 4.51
C CYS A 56 -5.06 -2.82 5.27
N LYS A 57 -4.60 -3.92 4.65
CA LYS A 57 -3.64 -4.83 5.27
C LYS A 57 -2.71 -5.43 4.21
N LEU A 58 -1.44 -5.52 4.54
CA LEU A 58 -0.45 -6.34 3.84
C LEU A 58 -0.51 -7.76 4.41
N VAL A 59 -0.74 -8.76 3.56
CA VAL A 59 -0.80 -10.17 3.95
C VAL A 59 0.16 -10.98 3.07
N GLU A 60 0.62 -12.13 3.56
CA GLU A 60 1.37 -13.08 2.73
C GLU A 60 0.46 -13.63 1.63
N GLY A 61 0.90 -13.47 0.39
CA GLY A 61 0.20 -13.83 -0.83
C GLY A 61 0.36 -15.31 -1.18
N HIS A 62 0.13 -16.22 -0.23
CA HIS A 62 -0.31 -17.54 -0.66
C HIS A 62 -1.78 -17.39 -1.05
N THR A 63 -2.07 -17.40 -2.36
CA THR A 63 -3.42 -17.71 -2.83
C THR A 63 -3.56 -19.23 -2.68
N PRO A 64 -4.25 -19.78 -1.66
CA PRO A 64 -4.75 -21.14 -1.80
C PRO A 64 -5.86 -21.13 -2.85
N ASP A 65 -5.76 -22.05 -3.81
CA ASP A 65 -6.81 -22.40 -4.78
C ASP A 65 -8.22 -22.50 -4.16
#